data_AF-A0A1G2BTT5-F1
#
_entry.id   AF-A0A1G2BTT5-F1
#
_cell.length_a   1.000
_cell.length_b   1.000
_cell.length_c   1.000
_cell.angle_alpha   90.00
_cell.angle_beta   90.00
_cell.angle_gamma   90.00
#
_symmetry.space_group_name_H-M   'P 1'
#
loop_
_entity.id
_entity.type
_entity.pdbx_description
1 polymer ?
#
loop_
_entity_poly.entity_id
_entity_poly.type
_entity_poly.pdbx_seq_one_letter_code
_entity_poly.pdbx_strand_id
1 'polypeptide(L)'
;MVLQNFESDELRLKQPLYVNLETDEDGTVVMSSMDLNVFGYADTEYGAKRDFVRSITDLYYNLKDEKKNLHKSALPLWSFMQEMLEEK
;
A
#
# COMPACT_ATOMS: atom_id res chain seq x y z
N MET A 1 1.95 0.61 13.62
CA MET A 1 2.25 -0.84 13.67
C MET A 1 3.16 -1.23 12.49
N VAL A 2 3.67 -2.46 12.43
CA VAL A 2 4.52 -2.92 11.33
C VAL A 2 3.81 -4.05 10.58
N LEU A 3 3.62 -3.86 9.26
CA LEU A 3 3.09 -4.88 8.38
C LEU A 3 4.25 -5.74 7.85
N GLN A 4 4.27 -7.01 8.25
CA GLN A 4 5.26 -7.99 7.79
C GLN A 4 4.69 -8.97 6.76
N ASN A 5 3.40 -9.32 6.90
CA ASN A 5 2.72 -10.23 5.98
C ASN A 5 1.84 -9.46 4.99
N PHE A 6 2.34 -9.32 3.77
CA PHE A 6 1.67 -8.69 2.64
C PHE A 6 0.90 -9.76 1.86
N GLU A 7 -0.41 -9.85 2.11
CA GLU A 7 -1.30 -10.87 1.55
C GLU A 7 -1.73 -10.52 0.10
N SER A 8 -0.75 -10.29 -0.77
CA SER A 8 -0.94 -10.13 -2.22
C SER A 8 -0.47 -11.39 -2.93
N ASP A 9 -1.17 -11.86 -3.96
CA ASP A 9 -0.74 -12.99 -4.79
C ASP A 9 0.31 -12.58 -5.83
N GLU A 10 0.49 -11.28 -6.05
CA GLU A 10 1.29 -10.71 -7.12
C GLU A 10 2.59 -10.06 -6.61
N LEU A 11 2.54 -9.48 -5.42
CA LEU A 11 3.65 -8.74 -4.82
C LEU A 11 4.05 -9.30 -3.46
N ARG A 12 5.32 -9.11 -3.09
CA ARG A 12 5.85 -9.34 -1.75
C ARG A 12 6.60 -8.12 -1.23
N LEU A 13 6.58 -7.92 0.09
CA LEU A 13 7.40 -6.92 0.76
C LEU A 13 8.84 -7.40 0.84
N LYS A 14 9.78 -6.56 0.39
CA LYS A 14 11.23 -6.75 0.56
C LYS A 14 11.70 -6.43 1.97
N GLN A 15 10.97 -5.55 2.65
CA GLN A 15 11.21 -5.13 4.02
C GLN A 15 9.89 -4.76 4.70
N PRO A 16 9.82 -4.79 6.04
CA PRO A 16 8.60 -4.46 6.75
C PRO A 16 8.12 -3.04 6.44
N LEU A 17 6.80 -2.87 6.26
CA LEU A 17 6.19 -1.57 6.00
C LEU A 17 5.60 -0.99 7.29
N TYR A 18 5.92 0.26 7.60
CA TYR A 18 5.27 0.97 8.69
C TYR A 18 3.86 1.40 8.24
N VAL A 19 2.86 1.08 9.07
CA VAL A 19 1.47 1.43 8.81
C VAL A 19 0.81 1.94 10.09
N ASN A 20 -0.09 2.90 9.94
CA ASN A 20 -1.00 3.34 11.00
C ASN A 20 -2.28 2.52 10.92
N LEU A 21 -2.88 2.32 12.09
CA LEU A 21 -4.17 1.66 12.23
C LEU A 21 -4.99 2.51 13.19
N GLU A 22 -6.09 3.02 12.70
CA GLU A 22 -6.97 3.94 13.42
C GLU A 22 -8.42 3.48 13.25
N THR A 23 -9.28 3.84 14.19
CA THR A 23 -10.73 3.67 14.07
C THR A 23 -11.36 5.05 14.12
N ASP A 24 -12.15 5.39 13.12
CA ASP A 24 -12.83 6.69 13.07
C ASP A 24 -14.05 6.74 14.01
N GLU A 25 -14.71 7.89 14.07
CA GLU A 25 -15.87 8.11 14.94
C GLU A 25 -17.08 7.23 14.58
N ASP A 26 -17.17 6.79 13.32
CA ASP A 26 -18.26 5.97 12.79
C ASP A 26 -17.97 4.45 12.91
N GLY A 27 -16.80 4.08 13.45
CA GLY A 27 -16.39 2.69 13.64
C GLY A 27 -15.65 2.07 12.46
N THR A 28 -15.32 2.84 11.42
CA THR A 28 -14.50 2.38 10.29
C THR A 28 -13.06 2.23 10.75
N VAL A 29 -12.50 1.06 10.50
CA VAL A 29 -11.07 0.79 10.68
C VAL A 29 -10.31 1.26 9.44
N VAL A 30 -9.31 2.10 9.66
CA VAL A 30 -8.45 2.69 8.62
C VAL A 30 -7.03 2.20 8.81
N MET A 31 -6.50 1.50 7.80
CA MET A 31 -5.07 1.18 7.72
C MET A 31 -4.42 2.13 6.71
N SER A 32 -3.31 2.76 7.07
CA SER A 32 -2.66 3.74 6.19
C SER A 32 -1.15 3.70 6.24
N SER A 33 -0.49 4.11 5.16
CA SER A 33 0.94 4.37 5.12
C SER A 33 1.17 5.78 4.58
N MET A 34 1.73 6.66 5.41
CA MET A 34 2.05 8.04 5.02
C MET A 34 3.15 8.08 3.96
N ASP A 35 4.07 7.13 3.97
CA ASP A 35 5.15 7.03 2.98
C ASP A 35 4.61 6.73 1.57
N LEU A 36 3.59 5.87 1.49
CA LEU A 36 2.94 5.52 0.23
C LEU A 36 1.75 6.43 -0.11
N ASN A 37 1.24 7.17 0.85
CA ASN A 37 -0.05 7.88 0.78
C ASN A 37 -1.19 6.94 0.33
N VAL A 38 -1.21 5.72 0.87
CA VAL A 38 -2.23 4.69 0.59
C VAL A 38 -3.02 4.39 1.85
N PHE A 39 -4.31 4.10 1.64
CA PHE A 39 -5.28 3.81 2.68
C PHE A 39 -6.07 2.56 2.32
N GLY A 40 -6.51 1.83 3.35
CA GLY A 40 -7.48 0.77 3.26
C GLY A 40 -8.52 0.90 4.37
N TYR A 41 -9.76 0.59 4.04
CA TYR A 41 -10.92 0.87 4.89
C TYR A 41 -11.79 -0.37 5.03
N ALA A 42 -12.26 -0.67 6.24
CA ALA A 42 -13.33 -1.64 6.48
C ALA A 42 -13.88 -1.56 7.91
N ASP A 43 -14.93 -2.33 8.19
CA ASP A 43 -15.49 -2.48 9.55
C ASP A 43 -14.59 -3.32 10.48
N THR A 44 -13.50 -3.89 9.97
CA THR A 44 -12.58 -4.75 10.74
C THR A 44 -11.13 -4.50 10.35
N GLU A 45 -10.19 -4.74 11.27
CA GLU A 45 -8.76 -4.65 10.98
C GLU A 45 -8.32 -5.54 9.83
N TYR A 46 -8.86 -6.77 9.77
CA TYR A 46 -8.57 -7.70 8.67
C TYR A 46 -9.07 -7.17 7.32
N GLY A 47 -10.29 -6.64 7.30
CA GLY A 47 -10.84 -6.01 6.09
C GLY A 47 -10.01 -4.82 5.63
N ALA A 48 -9.65 -3.92 6.55
CA ALA A 48 -8.87 -2.73 6.25
C ALA A 48 -7.47 -3.09 5.75
N LYS A 49 -6.84 -4.12 6.33
CA LYS A 49 -5.58 -4.69 5.84
C LYS A 49 -5.71 -5.20 4.41
N ARG A 50 -6.75 -5.99 4.11
CA ARG A 50 -6.95 -6.57 2.78
C ARG A 50 -7.17 -5.48 1.73
N ASP A 51 -7.98 -4.49 2.07
CA ASP A 51 -8.24 -3.33 1.21
C ASP A 51 -6.95 -2.52 0.97
N PHE A 52 -6.17 -2.27 2.03
CA PHE A 52 -4.88 -1.59 1.96
C PHE A 52 -3.88 -2.31 1.06
N VAL A 53 -3.75 -3.63 1.18
CA VAL A 53 -2.88 -4.45 0.33
C VAL A 53 -3.32 -4.39 -1.14
N ARG A 54 -4.62 -4.42 -1.41
CA ARG A 54 -5.16 -4.25 -2.76
C ARG A 54 -4.81 -2.87 -3.31
N SER A 55 -5.06 -1.80 -2.55
CA SER A 55 -4.74 -0.42 -2.96
C SER A 55 -3.25 -0.22 -3.28
N ILE A 56 -2.34 -0.84 -2.50
CA ILE A 56 -0.90 -0.81 -2.81
C ILE A 56 -0.61 -1.57 -4.11
N THR A 57 -1.23 -2.73 -4.31
CA THR A 57 -1.03 -3.56 -5.50
C THR A 57 -1.50 -2.81 -6.75
N ASP A 58 -2.69 -2.22 -6.70
CA ASP A 58 -3.25 -1.40 -7.78
C ASP A 58 -2.33 -0.21 -8.09
N LEU A 59 -1.87 0.52 -7.06
CA LEU A 59 -0.93 1.63 -7.24
C LEU A 59 0.38 1.18 -7.91
N TYR A 60 0.93 0.04 -7.50
CA TYR A 60 2.17 -0.50 -8.07
C TYR A 60 2.02 -0.74 -9.57
N TYR A 61 0.97 -1.45 -9.97
CA TYR A 61 0.73 -1.78 -11.37
C TYR A 61 0.35 -0.56 -12.21
N ASN A 62 -0.45 0.37 -11.66
CA ASN A 62 -0.74 1.64 -12.33
C ASN A 62 0.55 2.43 -12.63
N LEU A 63 1.46 2.56 -11.65
CA LEU A 63 2.73 3.25 -11.85
C LEU A 63 3.66 2.49 -12.80
N LYS A 64 3.65 1.15 -12.77
CA LYS A 64 4.43 0.29 -13.67
C LYS A 64 3.99 0.44 -15.12
N ASP A 65 2.68 0.42 -15.37
CA ASP A 65 2.10 0.54 -16.71
C ASP A 65 2.33 1.94 -17.29
N GLU A 66 2.27 2.97 -16.44
CA GLU A 66 2.55 4.34 -16.81
C GLU A 66 4.04 4.71 -16.76
N LYS A 67 4.96 3.78 -16.46
CA LYS A 67 6.38 4.08 -16.16
C LYS A 67 7.06 5.00 -17.19
N LYS A 68 6.72 4.88 -18.47
CA LYS A 68 7.28 5.72 -19.56
C LYS A 68 6.69 7.13 -19.62
N ASN A 69 5.54 7.35 -19.00
CA ASN A 69 4.75 8.58 -19.00
C ASN A 69 4.56 9.17 -17.60
N LEU A 70 5.18 8.60 -16.56
CA LEU A 70 5.06 9.10 -15.19
C LEU A 70 5.46 10.57 -15.12
N HIS A 71 4.54 11.37 -14.57
CA HIS A 71 4.85 12.75 -14.24
C HIS A 71 6.00 12.77 -13.22
N LYS A 72 6.85 13.82 -13.27
CA LYS A 72 8.04 13.92 -12.41
C LYS A 72 7.73 13.79 -10.92
N SER A 73 6.52 14.17 -10.51
CA SER A 73 6.04 14.06 -9.12
C SER A 73 5.79 12.62 -8.67
N ALA A 74 5.57 11.68 -9.59
CA ALA A 74 5.31 10.27 -9.27
C ALA A 74 6.60 9.42 -9.24
N LEU A 75 7.71 9.93 -9.79
CA LEU A 75 8.99 9.21 -9.80
C LEU A 75 9.52 8.84 -8.40
N PRO A 76 9.48 9.74 -7.38
CA PRO A 76 9.93 9.38 -6.04
C PRO A 76 9.10 8.26 -5.42
N LEU A 77 7.77 8.31 -5.58
CA LEU A 77 6.86 7.28 -5.10
C LEU A 77 7.12 5.94 -5.81
N TRP A 78 7.28 5.96 -7.14
CA TRP A 78 7.62 4.76 -7.89
C TRP A 78 8.95 4.14 -7.42
N SER A 79 10.00 4.94 -7.28
CA SER A 79 11.29 4.46 -6.76
C SER A 79 11.14 3.82 -5.37
N PHE A 80 10.42 4.48 -4.47
CA PHE A 80 10.16 3.94 -3.13
C PHE A 80 9.39 2.61 -3.18
N MET A 81 8.37 2.50 -4.04
CA MET A 81 7.65 1.24 -4.24
C MET A 81 8.55 0.13 -4.76
N GLN A 82 9.49 0.41 -5.67
CA GLN A 82 10.46 -0.59 -6.14
C GLN A 82 11.48 -1.01 -5.06
N GLU A 83 11.75 -0.15 -4.08
CA GLU A 83 12.60 -0.47 -2.94
C GLU A 83 11.85 -1.37 -1.94
N MET A 84 10.57 -1.10 -1.71
CA MET A 84 9.72 -1.79 -0.73
C MET A 84 9.11 -3.09 -1.24
N LEU A 85 8.80 -3.17 -2.54
CA LEU A 85 8.01 -4.25 -3.13
C LEU A 85 8.75 -4.91 -4.29
N GLU A 86 8.46 -6.19 -4.49
CA GLU A 86 8.87 -6.94 -5.68
C GLU A 86 7.76 -7.91 -6.11
N GLU A 87 7.72 -8.22 -7.39
CA GLU A 87 6.84 -9.23 -7.96
C GLU A 87 7.25 -10.63 -7.48
N LYS A 88 6.25 -11.51 -7.32
CA LYS A 88 6.46 -12.91 -6.94
C LYS A 88 6.91 -13.79 -8.10
#